data_AF-A0A381UJ72-F1
#
_entry.id   AF-A0A381UJ72-F1
#
_cell.length_a   1.000
_cell.length_b   1.000
_cell.length_c   1.000
_cell.angle_alpha   90.00
_cell.angle_beta   90.00
_cell.angle_gamma   90.00
#
_symmetry.space_group_name_H-M   'P 1'
#
loop_
_entity.id
_entity.type
_entity.pdbx_description
1 polymer ?
#
loop_
_entity_poly.entity_id
_entity_poly.type
_entity_poly.pdbx_seq_one_letter_code
_entity_poly.pdbx_strand_id
1 'polypeptide(L)'
;MFAEVAFPISGFQTFTYKISKQLRPKIKIGSRVKAPFGHRAAQGIVINIKNSTSFHGKVKDISGLVDDISIMTPELWKLINWISDYYLTPIGQVAKTVFPGTLSTRYTPPKNWYVLPESIVDDQSIELIKNRAPKQYELYQIIWAADKPIKVASLKNHASNPLQVCRALEKYHLVTLFEKSSLPDVTG
;
A
#
# COMPACT_ATOMS: atom_id res chain seq x y z
N MET A 1 30.14 8.44 10.91
CA MET A 1 28.88 9.02 10.43
C MET A 1 27.71 8.24 10.98
N PHE A 2 26.85 8.95 11.70
CA PHE A 2 25.72 8.45 12.45
C PHE A 2 24.50 9.32 12.14
N ALA A 3 23.31 8.76 12.27
CA ALA A 3 22.06 9.50 12.21
C ALA A 3 21.38 9.48 13.57
N GLU A 4 20.77 10.59 13.94
CA GLU A 4 19.75 10.61 14.98
C GLU A 4 18.40 10.37 14.33
N VAL A 5 17.70 9.32 14.77
CA VAL A 5 16.45 8.87 14.19
C VAL A 5 15.35 9.00 15.24
N ALA A 6 14.27 9.70 14.88
CA ALA A 6 13.05 9.73 15.67
C ALA A 6 12.07 8.66 15.16
N PHE A 7 11.51 7.88 16.09
CA PHE A 7 10.45 6.91 15.80
C PHE A 7 9.09 7.46 16.22
N PRO A 8 7.98 6.97 15.64
CA PRO A 8 6.63 7.37 16.04
C PRO A 8 6.24 6.76 17.39
N ILE A 9 6.84 7.29 18.45
CA ILE A 9 6.57 6.98 19.85
C ILE A 9 6.08 8.24 20.56
N SER A 10 5.47 8.09 21.74
CA SER A 10 4.95 9.22 22.52
C SER A 10 6.03 10.07 23.21
N GLY A 11 7.32 9.84 22.92
CA GLY A 11 8.43 10.56 23.52
C GLY A 11 9.24 11.35 22.50
N PHE A 12 9.84 12.46 22.95
CA PHE A 12 10.73 13.31 22.15
C PHE A 12 12.14 12.73 21.95
N GLN A 13 12.38 11.52 22.45
CA GLN A 13 13.69 10.89 22.37
C GLN A 13 14.04 10.48 20.94
N THR A 14 15.31 10.69 20.58
CA THR A 14 15.90 10.21 19.34
C THR A 14 16.97 9.17 19.61
N PHE A 15 17.21 8.32 18.62
CA PHE A 15 18.10 7.16 18.76
C PHE A 15 19.21 7.23 17.72
N THR A 16 20.44 6.96 18.16
CA THR A 16 21.62 7.03 17.30
C THR A 16 21.82 5.72 16.56
N TYR A 17 21.93 5.79 15.23
CA TYR A 17 22.26 4.66 14.37
C TYR A 17 23.47 4.95 13.50
N LYS A 18 24.20 3.90 13.15
CA LYS A 18 25.32 3.98 12.23
C LYS A 18 24.82 3.96 10.78
N ILE A 19 25.42 4.80 9.94
CA ILE A 19 25.12 4.86 8.51
C ILE A 19 26.16 4.04 7.74
N SER A 20 25.71 2.95 7.13
CA SER A 20 26.55 2.08 6.30
C SER A 20 27.09 2.84 5.07
N LYS A 21 28.27 2.48 4.57
CA LYS A 21 28.94 3.18 3.46
C LYS A 21 28.03 3.36 2.23
N GLN A 22 27.23 2.34 1.93
CA GLN A 22 26.29 2.32 0.80
C GLN A 22 25.14 3.33 0.96
N LEU A 23 24.71 3.61 2.19
CA LEU A 23 23.59 4.51 2.48
C LEU A 23 24.03 5.97 2.66
N ARG A 24 25.31 6.24 2.96
CA ARG A 24 25.84 7.60 3.18
C ARG A 24 25.47 8.62 2.10
N PRO A 25 25.60 8.34 0.79
CA PRO A 25 25.28 9.35 -0.23
C PRO A 25 23.77 9.59 -0.39
N LYS A 26 22.92 8.69 0.14
CA LYS A 26 21.46 8.72 -0.07
C LYS A 26 20.71 9.28 1.14
N ILE A 27 21.20 9.02 2.36
CA ILE A 27 20.56 9.48 3.59
C ILE A 27 20.83 10.98 3.79
N LYS A 28 19.75 11.74 4.00
CA LYS A 28 19.76 13.16 4.36
C LYS A 28 18.86 13.38 5.59
N ILE A 29 18.91 14.58 6.16
CA ILE A 29 17.91 15.02 7.15
C ILE A 29 16.53 14.94 6.49
N GLY A 30 15.56 14.41 7.25
CA GLY A 30 14.21 14.13 6.79
C GLY A 30 14.02 12.80 6.05
N SER A 31 15.09 12.05 5.77
CA SER A 31 14.95 10.72 5.15
C SER A 31 14.19 9.75 6.07
N ARG A 32 13.20 9.05 5.51
CA ARG A 32 12.55 7.90 6.17
C ARG A 32 13.44 6.67 6.07
N VAL A 33 13.73 6.05 7.20
CA VAL A 33 14.64 4.90 7.30
C VAL A 33 14.01 3.74 8.05
N LYS A 34 14.40 2.52 7.72
CA LYS A 34 14.12 1.31 8.50
C LYS A 34 15.32 1.03 9.39
N ALA A 35 15.09 0.81 10.68
CA ALA A 35 16.13 0.41 11.62
C ALA A 35 15.58 -0.49 12.74
N PRO A 36 16.44 -1.28 13.41
CA PRO A 36 16.02 -2.09 14.54
C PRO A 36 15.66 -1.23 15.75
N PHE A 37 14.46 -1.42 16.30
CA PHE A 37 13.94 -0.69 17.46
C PHE A 37 13.31 -1.68 18.45
N GLY A 38 13.97 -1.89 19.60
CA GLY A 38 13.65 -3.00 20.49
C GLY A 38 13.82 -4.36 19.79
N HIS A 39 12.77 -5.18 19.83
CA HIS A 39 12.71 -6.52 19.23
C HIS A 39 12.21 -6.54 17.77
N ARG A 40 11.85 -5.39 17.19
CA ARG A 40 11.29 -5.29 15.83
C ARG A 40 12.09 -4.34 14.95
N ALA A 41 11.85 -4.40 13.64
CA ALA A 41 12.22 -3.31 12.75
C ALA A 41 11.12 -2.22 12.78
N ALA A 42 11.50 -0.96 12.74
CA ALA A 42 10.57 0.17 12.70
C ALA A 42 11.00 1.19 11.64
N GLN A 43 10.03 1.94 11.14
CA GLN A 43 10.28 3.10 10.30
C GLN A 43 10.43 4.33 11.20
N GLY A 44 11.48 5.11 10.96
CA GLY A 44 11.74 6.39 11.63
C GLY A 44 12.22 7.44 10.65
N ILE A 45 12.41 8.65 11.13
CA ILE A 45 12.87 9.80 10.34
C ILE A 45 14.20 10.30 10.87
N VAL A 46 15.15 10.56 9.96
CA VAL A 46 16.46 11.12 10.29
C VAL A 46 16.29 12.59 10.64
N ILE A 47 16.55 12.97 11.88
CA ILE A 47 16.46 14.36 12.33
C ILE A 47 17.79 15.10 12.23
N ASN A 48 18.91 14.36 12.28
CA ASN A 48 20.25 14.93 12.31
C ASN A 48 21.28 13.90 11.83
N ILE A 49 22.42 14.38 11.33
CA ILE A 49 23.55 13.55 10.90
C ILE A 49 24.83 14.06 11.58
N LYS A 50 25.55 13.15 12.24
CA LYS A 50 26.76 13.46 13.01
C LYS A 50 27.95 12.65 12.51
N ASN A 51 29.16 13.19 12.61
CA ASN A 51 30.38 12.46 12.24
C ASN A 51 30.81 11.46 13.33
N SER A 52 30.62 11.81 14.60
CA SER A 52 30.93 11.03 15.79
C SER A 52 29.67 10.79 16.66
N THR A 53 29.79 9.93 17.67
CA THR A 53 28.76 9.67 18.69
C THR A 53 29.43 9.67 20.06
N SER A 54 28.73 10.18 21.07
CA SER A 54 29.15 10.09 22.48
C SER A 54 28.68 8.78 23.14
N PHE A 55 27.94 7.93 22.43
CA PHE A 55 27.51 6.64 22.94
C PHE A 55 28.64 5.62 22.86
N HIS A 56 28.98 5.01 24.00
CA HIS A 56 30.12 4.10 24.14
C HIS A 56 29.76 2.62 23.89
N GLY A 57 28.47 2.29 23.82
CA GLY A 57 27.99 0.93 23.57
C GLY A 57 27.94 0.58 22.08
N LYS A 58 27.44 -0.63 21.77
CA LYS A 58 27.25 -1.09 20.40
C LYS A 58 26.11 -0.35 19.70
N VAL A 59 26.45 0.48 18.73
CA VAL A 59 25.49 1.18 17.87
C VAL A 59 24.99 0.24 16.77
N LYS A 60 23.67 0.14 16.59
CA LYS A 60 23.06 -0.63 15.51
C LYS A 60 23.12 0.16 14.19
N ASP A 61 23.13 -0.55 13.07
CA ASP A 61 23.09 0.06 11.73
C ASP A 61 21.65 0.39 11.29
N ILE A 62 21.52 1.40 10.43
CA ILE A 62 20.30 1.60 9.64
C ILE A 62 20.17 0.45 8.64
N SER A 63 19.01 -0.21 8.63
CA SER A 63 18.72 -1.36 7.75
C SER A 63 18.48 -0.95 6.30
N GLY A 64 17.93 0.25 6.07
CA GLY A 64 17.71 0.76 4.71
C GLY A 64 16.88 2.03 4.68
N LEU A 65 16.71 2.61 3.49
CA LEU A 65 15.76 3.68 3.22
C LEU A 65 14.35 3.10 3.02
N VAL A 66 13.33 3.87 3.42
CA VAL A 66 11.93 3.55 3.09
C VAL A 66 11.62 4.00 1.66
N ASP A 67 12.10 5.20 1.30
CA ASP A 67 11.89 5.81 -0.01
C ASP A 67 13.12 5.64 -0.90
N ASP A 68 12.90 5.32 -2.17
CA ASP A 68 13.93 5.30 -3.20
C ASP A 68 14.23 6.71 -3.76
N ILE A 69 13.24 7.60 -3.71
CA ILE A 69 13.32 9.00 -4.14
C ILE A 69 13.10 9.91 -2.93
N SER A 70 13.84 11.01 -2.85
CA SER A 70 13.66 11.98 -1.77
C SER A 70 12.32 12.71 -1.94
N ILE A 71 11.38 12.44 -1.03
CA ILE A 71 10.07 13.11 -0.95
C ILE A 71 10.08 14.33 0.00
N MET A 72 11.19 14.55 0.70
CA MET A 72 11.32 15.63 1.68
C MET A 72 11.82 16.90 0.99
N THR A 73 10.98 17.93 0.95
CA THR A 73 11.40 19.29 0.57
C THR A 73 11.79 20.10 1.81
N PRO A 74 12.58 21.18 1.67
CA PRO A 74 12.90 22.09 2.77
C PRO A 74 11.67 22.68 3.45
N GLU A 75 10.64 23.03 2.68
CA GLU A 75 9.38 23.63 3.17
C GLU A 75 8.60 22.61 3.98
N LEU A 76 8.52 21.36 3.49
CA LEU A 76 7.85 20.28 4.21
C LEU A 76 8.58 19.95 5.52
N TRP A 77 9.92 19.93 5.49
CA TRP A 77 10.71 19.75 6.71
C TRP A 77 10.47 20.88 7.72
N LYS A 78 10.44 22.13 7.25
CA LYS A 78 10.12 23.30 8.08
C LYS A 78 8.73 23.17 8.71
N LEU A 79 7.74 22.74 7.93
CA LEU A 79 6.38 22.51 8.41
C LEU A 79 6.34 21.39 9.48
N ILE A 80 7.02 20.27 9.25
CA ILE A 80 7.09 19.17 10.23
C ILE A 80 7.68 19.64 11.57
N ASN A 81 8.78 20.40 11.53
CA ASN A 81 9.37 20.96 12.75
C ASN A 81 8.42 21.95 13.42
N TRP A 82 7.81 22.86 12.65
CA TRP A 82 6.85 23.82 13.19
C TRP A 82 5.65 23.12 13.86
N ILE A 83 5.08 22.07 13.26
CA ILE A 83 3.98 21.30 13.87
C ILE A 83 4.44 20.66 15.19
N SER A 84 5.63 20.04 15.18
CA SER A 84 6.23 19.39 16.36
C SER A 84 6.39 20.38 17.51
N ASP A 85 6.93 21.56 17.21
CA ASP A 85 7.23 22.59 18.21
C ASP A 85 5.95 23.29 18.69
N TYR A 86 5.08 23.72 17.78
CA TYR A 86 3.87 24.48 18.11
C TYR A 86 2.86 23.65 18.91
N TYR A 87 2.65 22.39 18.51
CA TYR A 87 1.69 21.49 19.16
C TYR A 87 2.34 20.58 20.21
N LEU A 88 3.61 20.81 20.57
CA LEU A 88 4.37 19.99 21.52
C LEU A 88 4.19 18.49 21.25
N THR A 89 4.30 18.10 19.97
CA THR A 89 4.05 16.75 19.51
C THR A 89 5.37 16.12 19.08
N PRO A 90 5.74 14.91 19.54
CA PRO A 90 6.99 14.27 19.14
C PRO A 90 7.15 14.20 17.62
N ILE A 91 8.29 14.68 17.11
CA ILE A 91 8.55 14.79 15.66
C ILE A 91 8.38 13.47 14.90
N GLY A 92 8.65 12.32 15.54
CA GLY A 92 8.42 11.00 14.95
C GLY A 92 6.93 10.70 14.69
N GLN A 93 6.01 11.19 15.54
CA GLN A 93 4.57 11.08 15.32
C GLN A 93 4.11 12.03 14.22
N VAL A 94 4.58 13.28 14.25
CA VAL A 94 4.29 14.27 13.19
C VAL A 94 4.72 13.72 11.82
N ALA A 95 5.94 13.21 11.72
CA ALA A 95 6.46 12.63 10.50
C ALA A 95 5.65 11.42 10.02
N LYS A 96 5.17 10.56 10.92
CA LYS A 96 4.29 9.43 10.55
C LYS A 96 2.94 9.92 10.00
N THR A 97 2.39 11.00 10.54
CA THR A 97 1.14 11.60 10.06
C THR A 97 1.34 12.21 8.66
N VAL A 98 2.44 12.93 8.45
CA VAL A 98 2.78 13.53 7.15
C VAL A 98 3.13 12.46 6.10
N PHE A 99 3.79 11.39 6.51
CA PHE A 99 4.19 10.29 5.62
C PHE A 99 3.63 8.94 6.09
N PRO A 100 2.39 8.61 5.72
CA PRO A 100 1.78 7.33 6.03
C PRO A 100 2.65 6.15 5.60
N GLY A 101 2.56 5.03 6.32
CA GLY A 101 3.36 3.83 6.02
C GLY A 101 3.06 3.20 4.66
N THR A 102 1.89 3.50 4.07
CA THR A 102 1.48 3.08 2.72
C THR A 102 1.93 4.03 1.62
N LEU A 103 2.51 5.18 1.98
CA LEU A 103 3.02 6.14 1.00
C LEU A 103 4.15 5.51 0.20
N SER A 104 3.94 5.45 -1.11
CA SER A 104 4.91 4.98 -2.08
C SER A 104 5.15 6.08 -3.10
N THR A 105 6.42 6.33 -3.41
CA THR A 105 6.87 7.13 -4.56
C THR A 105 6.51 6.48 -5.90
N ARG A 106 6.21 5.17 -5.88
CA ARG A 106 5.76 4.39 -7.03
C ARG A 106 4.29 4.09 -6.87
N TYR A 107 3.46 4.70 -7.71
CA TYR A 107 2.04 4.39 -7.76
C TYR A 107 1.81 3.13 -8.59
N THR A 108 1.25 2.10 -7.95
CA THR A 108 0.73 0.92 -8.64
C THR A 108 -0.79 0.94 -8.50
N PRO A 109 -1.55 1.20 -9.57
CA PRO A 109 -3.00 1.23 -9.50
C PRO A 109 -3.54 -0.11 -8.99
N PRO A 110 -4.56 -0.12 -8.12
CA PRO A 110 -5.17 -1.36 -7.69
C PRO A 110 -5.78 -2.08 -8.89
N LYS A 111 -5.57 -3.39 -8.95
CA LYS A 111 -6.24 -4.25 -9.94
C LYS A 111 -7.57 -4.72 -9.38
N ASN A 112 -8.60 -4.71 -10.21
CA ASN A 112 -9.89 -5.29 -9.88
C ASN A 112 -10.24 -6.36 -10.90
N TRP A 113 -10.96 -7.37 -10.44
CA TRP A 113 -11.57 -8.37 -11.31
C TRP A 113 -12.78 -7.80 -12.02
N TYR A 114 -12.85 -8.04 -13.32
CA TYR A 114 -13.98 -7.78 -14.18
C TYR A 114 -14.45 -9.08 -14.83
N VAL A 115 -15.74 -9.14 -15.12
CA VAL A 115 -16.38 -10.28 -15.79
C VAL A 115 -17.17 -9.78 -17.00
N LEU A 116 -17.10 -10.56 -18.08
CA LEU A 116 -17.86 -10.38 -19.32
C LEU A 116 -18.54 -11.70 -19.68
N PRO A 117 -19.72 -11.67 -20.34
CA PRO A 117 -20.28 -12.86 -20.95
C PRO A 117 -19.41 -13.32 -22.14
N GLU A 118 -19.31 -14.63 -22.33
CA GLU A 118 -18.66 -15.20 -23.52
C GLU A 118 -19.59 -15.09 -24.73
N SER A 119 -19.08 -14.78 -25.92
CA SER A 119 -19.94 -14.56 -27.10
C SER A 119 -20.51 -15.83 -27.71
N ILE A 120 -19.86 -16.97 -27.46
CA ILE A 120 -20.28 -18.29 -27.97
C ILE A 120 -20.47 -19.17 -26.74
N VAL A 121 -21.70 -19.63 -26.56
CA VAL A 121 -22.11 -20.36 -25.37
C VAL A 121 -22.74 -21.68 -25.79
N ASP A 122 -22.38 -22.76 -25.11
CA ASP A 122 -23.00 -24.06 -25.29
C ASP A 122 -24.32 -24.14 -24.49
N ASP A 123 -25.43 -24.39 -25.20
CA ASP A 123 -26.76 -24.48 -24.61
C ASP A 123 -26.85 -25.56 -23.51
N GLN A 124 -26.08 -26.65 -23.62
CA GLN A 124 -26.05 -27.71 -22.61
C GLN A 124 -25.47 -27.21 -21.29
N SER A 125 -24.43 -26.38 -21.35
CA SER A 125 -23.79 -25.77 -20.19
C SER A 125 -24.72 -24.80 -19.47
N ILE A 126 -25.55 -24.04 -20.20
CA ILE A 126 -26.57 -23.16 -19.63
C ILE A 126 -27.64 -23.99 -18.89
N GLU A 127 -28.14 -25.05 -19.52
CA GLU A 127 -29.15 -25.94 -18.95
C GLU A 127 -28.66 -26.65 -17.67
N LEU A 128 -27.39 -27.09 -17.67
CA LEU A 128 -26.75 -27.71 -16.51
C LEU A 128 -26.73 -26.76 -15.31
N ILE A 129 -26.31 -25.51 -15.49
CA ILE A 129 -26.22 -24.54 -14.39
C ILE A 129 -27.62 -24.11 -13.91
N LYS A 130 -28.56 -23.91 -14.84
CA LYS A 130 -29.96 -23.61 -14.51
C LYS A 130 -30.55 -24.66 -13.56
N ASN A 131 -30.24 -25.94 -13.79
CA ASN A 131 -30.79 -27.05 -13.00
C ASN A 131 -29.98 -27.35 -11.72
N ARG A 132 -28.64 -27.30 -11.77
CA ARG A 132 -27.78 -27.73 -10.66
C ARG A 132 -27.32 -26.60 -9.73
N ALA A 133 -27.27 -25.37 -10.22
CA ALA A 133 -26.74 -24.24 -9.48
C ALA A 133 -27.52 -22.92 -9.74
N PRO A 134 -28.78 -22.80 -9.25
CA PRO A 134 -29.67 -21.70 -9.58
C PRO A 134 -29.11 -20.30 -9.30
N LYS A 135 -28.34 -20.13 -8.20
CA LYS A 135 -27.68 -18.85 -7.86
C LYS A 135 -26.58 -18.46 -8.85
N GLN A 136 -25.92 -19.43 -9.46
CA GLN A 136 -24.91 -19.15 -10.49
C GLN A 136 -25.60 -18.74 -11.79
N TYR A 137 -26.73 -19.37 -12.12
CA TYR A 137 -27.55 -19.02 -13.27
C TYR A 137 -28.12 -17.59 -13.16
N GLU A 138 -28.64 -17.21 -12.00
CA GLU A 138 -29.11 -15.84 -11.74
C GLU A 138 -27.99 -14.80 -11.97
N LEU A 139 -26.79 -15.07 -11.44
CA LEU A 139 -25.64 -14.19 -11.65
C LEU A 139 -25.22 -14.14 -13.12
N TYR A 140 -25.25 -15.27 -13.82
CA TYR A 140 -24.96 -15.34 -15.25
C TYR A 140 -25.94 -14.48 -16.06
N GLN A 141 -27.24 -14.50 -15.75
CA GLN A 141 -28.23 -13.65 -16.43
C GLN A 141 -27.92 -12.15 -16.29
N ILE A 142 -27.47 -11.72 -15.11
CA ILE A 142 -27.05 -10.33 -14.86
C ILE A 142 -25.82 -9.98 -15.72
N ILE A 143 -24.86 -10.90 -15.81
CA ILE A 143 -23.64 -10.71 -16.61
C ILE A 143 -23.97 -10.70 -18.10
N TRP A 144 -24.86 -11.58 -18.55
CA TRP A 144 -25.30 -11.70 -19.94
C TRP A 144 -26.02 -10.44 -20.44
N ALA A 145 -26.83 -9.82 -19.59
CA ALA A 145 -27.56 -8.59 -19.92
C ALA A 145 -26.69 -7.33 -19.98
N ALA A 146 -25.39 -7.42 -19.65
CA ALA A 146 -24.52 -6.26 -19.55
C ALA A 146 -23.72 -5.99 -20.83
N ASP A 147 -23.86 -4.77 -21.38
CA ASP A 147 -23.10 -4.32 -22.55
C ASP A 147 -21.62 -4.03 -22.28
N LYS A 148 -21.22 -3.99 -21.00
CA LYS A 148 -19.86 -3.62 -20.56
C LYS A 148 -19.37 -4.57 -19.48
N PRO A 149 -18.04 -4.72 -19.35
CA PRO A 149 -17.46 -5.53 -18.28
C PRO A 149 -17.94 -5.05 -16.91
N ILE A 150 -18.46 -5.97 -16.10
CA ILE A 150 -18.92 -5.67 -14.75
C ILE A 150 -17.77 -5.88 -13.78
N LYS A 151 -17.56 -4.92 -12.86
CA LYS A 151 -16.60 -5.08 -11.76
C LYS A 151 -17.13 -6.15 -10.81
N VAL A 152 -16.42 -7.26 -10.62
CA VAL A 152 -16.88 -8.40 -9.79
C VAL A 152 -17.27 -7.97 -8.36
N ALA A 153 -16.60 -6.96 -7.80
CA ALA A 153 -16.91 -6.43 -6.48
C ALA A 153 -18.31 -5.79 -6.36
N SER A 154 -18.92 -5.29 -7.46
CA SER A 154 -20.28 -4.72 -7.43
C SER A 154 -21.36 -5.80 -7.36
N LEU A 155 -21.02 -7.06 -7.64
CA LEU A 155 -21.95 -8.20 -7.62
C LEU A 155 -22.21 -8.77 -6.21
N LYS A 156 -21.67 -8.14 -5.15
CA LYS A 156 -21.85 -8.60 -3.76
C LYS A 156 -23.31 -8.73 -3.32
N ASN A 157 -24.20 -7.93 -3.90
CA ASN A 157 -25.63 -7.98 -3.58
C ASN A 157 -26.32 -9.23 -4.16
N HIS A 158 -25.71 -9.89 -5.15
CA HIS A 158 -26.25 -11.07 -5.82
C HIS A 158 -25.52 -12.37 -5.41
N ALA A 159 -24.29 -12.27 -4.90
CA ALA A 159 -23.55 -13.40 -4.37
C ALA A 159 -22.65 -13.02 -3.20
N SER A 160 -22.62 -13.85 -2.15
CA SER A 160 -21.74 -13.63 -0.99
C SER A 160 -20.24 -13.69 -1.34
N ASN A 161 -19.87 -14.47 -2.36
CA ASN A 161 -18.52 -14.52 -2.92
C ASN A 161 -18.55 -14.47 -4.46
N PRO A 162 -18.72 -13.27 -5.06
CA PRO A 162 -18.92 -13.15 -6.50
C PRO A 162 -17.74 -13.68 -7.33
N LEU A 163 -16.50 -13.52 -6.85
CA LEU A 163 -15.32 -13.99 -7.56
C LEU A 163 -15.29 -15.52 -7.69
N GLN A 164 -15.66 -16.25 -6.64
CA GLN A 164 -15.76 -17.71 -6.72
C GLN A 164 -16.87 -18.15 -7.67
N VAL A 165 -18.01 -17.45 -7.69
CA VAL A 165 -19.10 -17.76 -8.61
C VAL A 165 -18.68 -17.50 -10.06
N CYS A 166 -18.08 -16.35 -10.36
CA CYS A 166 -17.60 -16.06 -11.71
C CYS A 166 -16.52 -17.05 -12.16
N ARG A 167 -15.63 -17.51 -11.27
CA ARG A 167 -14.65 -18.57 -11.60
C ARG A 167 -15.31 -19.92 -11.89
N ALA A 168 -16.43 -20.23 -11.25
CA ALA A 168 -17.19 -21.42 -11.58
C ALA A 168 -17.83 -21.30 -12.95
N LEU A 169 -18.45 -20.15 -13.26
CA LEU A 169 -19.03 -19.85 -14.57
C LEU A 169 -17.97 -19.88 -15.70
N GLU A 170 -16.76 -19.39 -15.43
CA GLU A 170 -15.64 -19.43 -16.38
C GLU A 170 -15.21 -20.86 -16.73
N LYS A 171 -15.26 -21.81 -15.77
CA LYS A 171 -14.99 -23.23 -16.06
C LYS A 171 -16.01 -23.85 -17.02
N TYR A 172 -17.23 -23.33 -17.05
CA TYR A 172 -18.27 -23.71 -18.00
C TYR A 172 -18.21 -22.90 -19.30
N HIS A 173 -17.18 -22.07 -19.50
CA HIS A 173 -17.01 -21.22 -20.67
C HIS A 173 -18.19 -20.27 -20.92
N LEU A 174 -18.89 -19.86 -19.85
CA LEU A 174 -20.04 -18.94 -19.94
C LEU A 174 -19.63 -17.47 -19.81
N VAL A 175 -18.51 -17.22 -19.12
CA VAL A 175 -18.00 -15.88 -18.84
C VAL A 175 -16.48 -15.88 -18.90
N THR A 176 -15.90 -14.72 -19.19
CA THR A 176 -14.45 -14.49 -19.13
C THR A 176 -14.11 -13.61 -17.93
N LEU A 177 -13.13 -14.01 -17.10
CA LEU A 177 -12.59 -13.16 -16.04
C LEU A 177 -11.26 -12.54 -16.45
N PHE A 178 -11.08 -11.26 -16.12
CA PHE A 178 -9.80 -10.60 -16.32
C PHE A 178 -9.56 -9.51 -15.26
N GLU A 179 -8.29 -9.20 -15.05
CA GLU A 179 -7.88 -8.10 -14.18
C GLU A 179 -7.71 -6.82 -14.99
N LYS A 180 -8.26 -5.72 -14.48
CA LYS A 180 -8.00 -4.38 -15.01
C LYS A 180 -7.56 -3.47 -13.89
N SER A 181 -6.51 -2.69 -14.15
CA SER A 181 -6.09 -1.60 -13.27
C SER A 181 -7.19 -0.55 -13.22
N SER A 182 -7.71 -0.25 -12.04
CA SER A 182 -8.58 0.91 -11.85
C SER A 182 -7.72 2.13 -11.61
N LEU A 183 -7.76 3.07 -12.54
CA LEU A 183 -7.21 4.39 -12.32
C LEU A 183 -8.14 5.16 -11.38
N PRO A 184 -7.58 6.02 -10.51
CA PRO A 184 -8.39 6.93 -9.72
C PRO A 184 -9.13 7.87 -10.67
N ASP A 185 -10.37 8.19 -10.33
CA ASP A 185 -11.12 9.19 -11.07
C ASP A 185 -10.47 10.56 -10.80
N VAL A 186 -9.88 11.13 -11.85
CA VAL A 186 -9.19 12.43 -11.79
C VAL A 186 -10.04 13.55 -12.40
N THR A 187 -11.30 13.27 -12.75
CA THR A 187 -12.14 14.23 -13.48
C THR A 187 -12.89 15.23 -12.61
N GLY A 188 -12.99 15.01 -11.29
CA GLY A 188 -13.50 16.00 -10.34
C GLY A 188 -15.01 16.21 -10.42
#